data_AF-A0A0R3LA09-F1
#
_entry.id   AF-A0A0R3LA09-F1
#
_cell.length_a   1.000
_cell.length_b   1.000
_cell.length_c   1.000
_cell.angle_alpha   90.00
_cell.angle_beta   90.00
_cell.angle_gamma   90.00
#
_symmetry.space_group_name_H-M   'P 1'
#
loop_
_entity.id
_entity.type
_entity.pdbx_description
1 polymer ?
#
loop_
_entity_poly.entity_id
_entity_poly.type
_entity_poly.pdbx_seq_one_letter_code
_entity_poly.pdbx_strand_id
1 'polypeptide(L)'
;MAFENEAGRLRRIARRGTIFFTNHAEIERKKDGIEKLDVINVLGRCTVSLVEVNKENGEEEWRAEGTDNDGRKITAVVVAYEDVAEVKIVTTWANKK
;
A
#
# COMPACT_ATOMS: atom_id res chain seq x y z
N MET A 1 -7.44 0.04 -18.42
CA MET A 1 -6.62 -1.21 -18.36
C MET A 1 -6.80 -1.86 -16.99
N ALA A 2 -6.51 -3.16 -16.81
CA ALA A 2 -6.65 -3.86 -15.52
C ALA A 2 -6.01 -3.08 -14.35
N PHE A 3 -4.86 -2.44 -14.60
CA PHE A 3 -4.12 -1.60 -13.66
C PHE A 3 -4.88 -0.36 -13.13
N GLU A 4 -5.73 0.28 -13.93
CA GLU A 4 -6.46 1.49 -13.50
C GLU A 4 -7.65 1.16 -12.58
N ASN A 5 -8.31 0.02 -12.82
CA ASN A 5 -9.35 -0.48 -11.94
C ASN A 5 -8.79 -0.83 -10.56
N GLU A 6 -7.59 -1.40 -10.52
CA GLU A 6 -6.93 -1.79 -9.27
C GLU A 6 -6.45 -0.59 -8.45
N ALA A 7 -5.91 0.44 -9.11
CA ALA A 7 -5.63 1.71 -8.45
C ALA A 7 -6.91 2.30 -7.82
N GLY A 8 -8.02 2.26 -8.54
CA GLY A 8 -9.32 2.74 -8.08
C GLY A 8 -9.84 1.94 -6.88
N ARG A 9 -9.72 0.61 -6.92
CA ARG A 9 -10.12 -0.31 -5.85
C ARG A 9 -9.32 -0.04 -4.58
N LEU A 10 -8.00 -0.02 -4.68
CA LEU A 10 -7.14 0.22 -3.53
C LEU A 10 -7.37 1.60 -2.90
N ARG A 11 -7.45 2.66 -3.71
CA ARG A 11 -7.74 4.01 -3.20
C ARG A 11 -9.10 4.10 -2.51
N ARG A 12 -10.10 3.34 -2.97
CA ARG A 12 -11.43 3.29 -2.36
C ARG A 12 -11.38 2.64 -0.97
N ILE A 13 -10.72 1.49 -0.87
CA ILE A 13 -10.58 0.76 0.40
C ILE A 13 -9.71 1.58 1.36
N ALA A 14 -8.60 2.15 0.91
CA ALA A 14 -7.74 2.97 1.77
C ALA A 14 -8.45 4.16 2.43
N ARG A 15 -9.53 4.68 1.82
CA ARG A 15 -10.31 5.81 2.35
C ARG A 15 -11.42 5.42 3.31
N ARG A 16 -11.91 4.19 3.27
CA ARG A 16 -13.17 3.78 3.94
C ARG A 16 -13.12 2.43 4.63
N GLY A 17 -12.14 1.60 4.29
CA GLY A 17 -11.96 0.26 4.78
C GLY A 17 -10.88 0.18 5.86
N THR A 18 -10.53 -1.06 6.20
CA THR A 18 -9.52 -1.36 7.20
C THR A 18 -8.14 -1.41 6.56
N ILE A 19 -7.13 -0.85 7.23
CA ILE A 19 -5.74 -0.95 6.82
C ILE A 19 -4.99 -1.71 7.89
N PHE A 20 -4.47 -2.87 7.52
CA PHE A 20 -3.72 -3.76 8.40
C PHE A 20 -2.24 -3.74 8.01
N PHE A 21 -1.35 -3.52 8.97
CA PHE A 21 0.09 -3.61 8.76
C PHE A 21 0.60 -4.94 9.28
N THR A 22 1.31 -5.69 8.44
CA THR A 22 2.03 -6.86 8.91
C THR A 22 3.16 -6.45 9.87
N ASN A 23 3.64 -7.40 10.67
CA ASN A 23 4.79 -7.16 11.57
C ASN A 23 6.01 -6.66 10.79
N HIS A 24 6.26 -7.20 9.59
CA HIS A 24 7.35 -6.77 8.73
C HIS A 24 7.16 -5.31 8.30
N ALA A 25 5.97 -4.94 7.81
CA ALA A 25 5.66 -3.57 7.43
C ALA A 25 5.81 -2.58 8.60
N GLU A 26 5.36 -2.92 9.81
CA GLU A 26 5.53 -2.06 10.99
C GLU A 26 7.01 -1.81 11.32
N ILE A 27 7.86 -2.82 11.16
CA ILE A 27 9.30 -2.70 11.41
C ILE A 27 9.94 -1.77 10.37
N GLU A 28 9.72 -2.01 9.08
CA GLU A 28 10.30 -1.18 8.01
C GLU A 28 9.81 0.26 8.06
N ARG A 29 8.51 0.45 8.31
CA ARG A 29 7.90 1.77 8.51
C ARG A 29 8.62 2.56 9.62
N LYS A 30 8.82 1.92 10.78
CA LYS A 30 9.46 2.56 11.94
C LYS A 30 10.94 2.85 11.70
N LYS A 31 11.67 1.94 11.01
CA LYS A 31 13.07 2.16 10.63
C LYS A 31 13.22 3.43 9.78
N ASP A 32 12.28 3.65 8.87
CA ASP A 32 12.27 4.82 8.00
C ASP A 32 11.57 6.05 8.63
N GLY A 33 11.05 5.96 9.86
CA GLY A 33 10.38 7.09 10.53
C GLY A 33 9.15 7.59 9.76
N ILE A 34 8.38 6.67 9.14
CA ILE A 34 7.15 6.98 8.42
C ILE A 34 5.98 6.82 9.39
N GLU A 35 5.04 7.77 9.49
CA GLU A 35 3.86 7.55 10.34
C GLU A 35 2.81 6.69 9.65
N LYS A 36 1.98 5.98 10.44
CA LYS A 36 0.90 5.15 9.84
C LYS A 36 -0.01 5.98 8.95
N LEU A 37 -0.36 7.18 9.42
CA LEU A 37 -1.24 8.09 8.71
C LEU A 37 -0.66 8.55 7.36
N ASP A 38 0.67 8.67 7.25
CA ASP A 38 1.33 9.04 5.99
C ASP A 38 1.15 7.95 4.94
N VAL A 39 1.33 6.69 5.33
CA VAL A 39 1.08 5.54 4.45
C VAL A 39 -0.38 5.55 3.99
N ILE A 40 -1.33 5.69 4.92
CA ILE A 40 -2.78 5.72 4.60
C ILE A 40 -3.10 6.85 3.61
N ASN A 41 -2.58 8.05 3.86
CA ASN A 41 -2.75 9.20 2.99
C ASN A 41 -2.16 8.95 1.59
N VAL A 42 -0.98 8.33 1.52
CA VAL A 42 -0.33 7.94 0.26
C VAL A 42 -1.20 6.95 -0.51
N LEU A 43 -1.72 5.89 0.13
CA LEU A 43 -2.60 4.92 -0.53
C LEU A 43 -3.87 5.56 -1.10
N GLY A 44 -4.39 6.61 -0.45
CA GLY A 44 -5.54 7.37 -0.95
C GLY A 44 -5.29 8.14 -2.25
N ARG A 45 -4.02 8.31 -2.67
CA ARG A 45 -3.59 9.05 -3.87
C ARG A 45 -2.51 8.36 -4.72
N CYS A 46 -2.18 7.11 -4.43
CA CYS A 46 -1.04 6.41 -5.03
C CYS A 46 -1.31 6.00 -6.49
N THR A 47 -0.25 5.80 -7.26
CA THR A 47 -0.27 4.93 -8.44
C THR A 47 0.01 3.49 -8.01
N VAL A 48 -0.50 2.51 -8.76
CA VAL A 48 -0.20 1.09 -8.47
C VAL A 48 0.36 0.37 -9.68
N SER A 49 1.20 -0.63 -9.42
CA SER A 49 1.68 -1.60 -10.41
C SER A 49 1.69 -3.00 -9.79
N LEU A 50 1.40 -4.03 -10.57
CA LEU A 50 1.45 -5.41 -10.07
C LEU A 50 2.91 -5.79 -9.82
N VAL A 51 3.21 -6.31 -8.64
CA VAL A 51 4.52 -6.88 -8.31
C VAL A 51 4.54 -8.33 -8.73
N GLU A 52 3.66 -9.12 -8.12
CA GLU A 52 3.52 -10.54 -8.39
C GLU A 52 2.16 -11.07 -7.90
N VAL A 53 1.85 -12.30 -8.30
CA VAL A 53 0.76 -13.07 -7.71
C VAL A 53 1.41 -14.19 -6.90
N ASN A 54 1.22 -14.15 -5.60
CA ASN A 54 1.78 -15.13 -4.68
C ASN A 54 1.16 -16.50 -4.99
N LYS A 55 2.01 -17.47 -5.35
CA LYS A 55 1.56 -18.79 -5.82
C LYS A 55 1.04 -19.69 -4.70
N GLU A 56 1.36 -19.40 -3.45
CA GLU A 56 0.99 -20.23 -2.31
C GLU A 56 -0.43 -19.93 -1.81
N ASN A 57 -0.84 -18.66 -1.87
CA ASN A 57 -2.13 -18.19 -1.34
C ASN A 57 -3.00 -17.48 -2.39
N GLY A 58 -2.49 -17.25 -3.60
CA GLY A 58 -3.21 -16.57 -4.68
C GLY A 58 -3.31 -15.05 -4.54
N GLU A 59 -2.61 -14.45 -3.57
CA GLU A 59 -2.70 -13.01 -3.33
C GLU A 59 -1.97 -12.21 -4.41
N GLU A 60 -2.65 -11.21 -4.95
CA GLU A 60 -2.04 -10.23 -5.85
C GLU A 60 -1.36 -9.15 -5.02
N GLU A 61 -0.03 -9.07 -5.13
CA GLU A 61 0.77 -8.06 -4.47
C GLU A 61 0.98 -6.87 -5.40
N TRP A 62 0.57 -5.69 -4.95
CA TRP A 62 0.63 -4.46 -5.69
C TRP A 62 1.66 -3.52 -5.06
N ARG A 63 2.45 -2.86 -5.89
CA ARG A 63 3.30 -1.76 -5.46
C ARG A 63 2.50 -0.47 -5.58
N ALA A 64 2.20 0.14 -4.44
CA ALA A 64 1.58 1.45 -4.32
C ALA A 64 2.66 2.51 -4.09
N GLU A 65 2.73 3.49 -4.98
CA GLU A 65 3.70 4.58 -4.93
C GLU A 65 3.00 5.93 -4.84
N GLY A 66 3.47 6.78 -3.94
CA GLY A 66 3.00 8.15 -3.86
C GLY A 66 3.95 9.04 -3.09
N THR A 67 3.49 10.25 -2.86
CA THR A 67 4.23 11.26 -2.09
C THR A 67 3.43 11.56 -0.84
N ASP A 68 4.06 11.70 0.33
CA ASP A 68 3.42 12.18 1.55
C ASP A 68 3.27 13.71 1.53
N ASN A 69 2.77 14.30 2.63
CA ASN A 69 2.53 15.74 2.68
C ASN A 69 3.83 16.55 2.82
N ASP A 70 4.92 15.92 3.25
CA ASP A 70 6.23 16.54 3.41
C ASP A 70 7.08 16.42 2.12
N GLY A 71 6.51 15.88 1.04
CA GLY A 71 7.17 15.72 -0.24
C GLY A 71 8.07 14.47 -0.33
N ARG A 72 8.03 13.58 0.67
CA ARG A 72 8.76 12.31 0.67
C ARG A 72 8.04 11.32 -0.23
N LYS A 73 8.79 10.63 -1.08
CA LYS A 73 8.24 9.51 -1.85
C LYS A 73 8.17 8.27 -0.98
N ILE A 74 6.97 7.72 -0.82
CA ILE A 74 6.72 6.50 -0.06
C ILE A 74 6.27 5.42 -1.04
N THR A 75 6.83 4.23 -0.87
CA THR A 75 6.42 3.02 -1.57
C THR A 75 5.89 2.02 -0.55
N ALA A 76 4.81 1.33 -0.90
CA ALA A 76 4.27 0.23 -0.12
C ALA A 76 3.95 -0.95 -1.03
N VAL A 77 4.18 -2.16 -0.56
CA VAL A 77 3.65 -3.39 -1.18
C VAL A 77 2.41 -3.80 -0.40
N VAL A 78 1.32 -4.03 -1.12
CA VAL A 78 -0.01 -4.14 -0.56
C VAL A 78 -0.84 -5.23 -1.23
N VAL A 79 -1.73 -5.84 -0.47
CA VAL A 79 -2.76 -6.76 -0.96
C VAL A 79 -4.11 -6.14 -0.63
N ALA A 80 -5.03 -6.11 -1.60
CA ALA A 80 -6.37 -5.56 -1.43
C ALA A 80 -7.43 -6.68 -1.42
N TYR A 81 -8.20 -6.76 -0.34
CA TYR A 81 -9.33 -7.67 -0.19
C TYR A 81 -10.64 -6.89 -0.34
N GLU A 82 -11.32 -7.08 -1.46
CA GLU A 82 -12.51 -6.30 -1.81
C GLU A 82 -13.76 -6.73 -1.04
N ASP A 83 -13.89 -8.02 -0.78
CA ASP A 83 -15.00 -8.65 -0.07
C ASP A 83 -15.16 -8.14 1.37
N VAL A 84 -14.04 -7.90 2.05
CA VAL A 84 -14.00 -7.39 3.43
C VAL A 84 -13.57 -5.93 3.52
N ALA A 85 -13.36 -5.25 2.39
CA ALA A 85 -12.85 -3.89 2.31
C ALA A 85 -11.60 -3.69 3.19
N GLU A 86 -10.58 -4.52 3.00
CA GLU A 86 -9.32 -4.47 3.74
C GLU A 86 -8.12 -4.31 2.81
N VAL A 87 -7.12 -3.55 3.25
CA VAL A 87 -5.79 -3.50 2.63
C VAL A 87 -4.75 -3.98 3.63
N LYS A 88 -4.03 -5.04 3.27
CA LYS A 88 -2.86 -5.54 4.00
C LYS A 88 -1.60 -4.91 3.46
N ILE A 89 -0.84 -4.25 4.32
CA ILE A 89 0.49 -3.71 4.01
C ILE A 89 1.53 -4.78 4.31
N VAL A 90 2.14 -5.31 3.26
CA VAL A 90 3.20 -6.33 3.33
C VAL A 90 4.52 -5.68 3.73
N THR A 91 4.86 -4.55 3.12
CA THR A 91 6.05 -3.76 3.47
C THR A 91 5.89 -2.31 3.03
N THR A 92 6.66 -1.40 3.62
CA THR A 92 6.70 0.02 3.24
C THR A 92 8.05 0.63 3.52
N TRP A 93 8.50 1.51 2.65
CA TRP A 93 9.75 2.24 2.79
C TRP A 93 9.65 3.60 2.12
N ALA A 94 10.56 4.48 2.51
CA ALA A 94 10.74 5.74 1.83
C ALA A 94 11.79 5.61 0.73
N ASN A 95 11.48 6.15 -0.44
CA ASN A 95 12.46 6.21 -1.50
C ASN A 95 13.50 7.27 -1.10
N LYS A 96 14.74 6.82 -0.87
CA LYS A 96 15.88 7.70 -0.64
C LYS A 96 16.13 8.51 -1.91
N LYS A 97 16.38 9.82 -1.75
CA LYS A 97 16.83 10.70 -2.84
C LYS A 97 18.20 10.27 -3.35
#